data_AF-A0A9P0KCF6-F1
#
_entry.id   AF-A0A9P0KCF6-F1
#
_cell.length_a   1.000
_cell.length_b   1.000
_cell.length_c   1.000
_cell.angle_alpha   90.00
_cell.angle_beta   90.00
_cell.angle_gamma   90.00
#
_symmetry.space_group_name_H-M   'P 1'
#
loop_
_entity.id
_entity.type
_entity.pdbx_description
1 polymer ?
#
loop_
_entity_poly.entity_id
_entity_poly.type
_entity_poly.pdbx_seq_one_letter_code
_entity_poly.pdbx_strand_id
1 'polypeptide(L)'
;MILFPCLRSPHPRIRVGGCELLAVLCQNNPYCQQVIIDNGFVSELLRIVEKDEDINVCIKALYALGGITRDNREALEQLLSHNGLEVVVNTLKRNNEKLITKATFMLSAFCRMIPELKEKMVALDCISTLISLLTLDPGLVNEHILSLLVELVDGNEKCIQQCRDAKYNLKDFIHRYMDNIKQNDEYKEQEEYCKRILHVLNAAES
;
A
#
# COMPACT_ATOMS: atom_id res chain seq x y z
N MET A 1 18.92 -5.33 -22.17
CA MET A 1 19.15 -4.69 -20.86
C MET A 1 19.58 -5.75 -19.84
N ILE A 2 20.68 -5.54 -19.09
CA ILE A 2 21.31 -6.57 -18.24
C ILE A 2 20.46 -6.97 -17.00
N LEU A 3 19.47 -6.17 -16.63
CA LEU A 3 18.72 -6.35 -15.38
C LEU A 3 17.68 -7.48 -15.42
N PHE A 4 17.10 -7.82 -16.58
CA PHE A 4 16.14 -8.93 -16.67
C PHE A 4 16.73 -10.28 -16.22
N PRO A 5 17.93 -10.69 -16.68
CA PRO A 5 18.61 -11.86 -16.14
C PRO A 5 18.75 -11.85 -14.61
N CYS A 6 19.02 -10.69 -13.99
CA CYS A 6 19.13 -10.59 -12.54
C CYS A 6 17.78 -10.83 -11.86
N LEU A 7 16.70 -10.25 -12.38
CA LEU A 7 15.34 -10.41 -11.85
C LEU A 7 14.79 -11.84 -11.99
N ARG A 8 15.27 -12.59 -12.98
CA ARG A 8 14.87 -13.99 -13.23
C ARG A 8 15.87 -15.02 -12.72
N SER A 9 16.88 -14.59 -11.97
CA SER A 9 17.90 -15.48 -11.43
C SER A 9 17.29 -16.52 -10.49
N PRO A 10 17.78 -17.78 -10.52
CA PRO A 10 17.35 -18.79 -9.54
C PRO A 10 17.74 -18.41 -8.11
N HIS A 11 18.74 -17.52 -7.92
CA HIS A 11 19.23 -17.11 -6.61
C HIS A 11 18.51 -15.87 -6.09
N PRO A 12 17.78 -15.94 -4.95
CA PRO A 12 17.04 -14.80 -4.41
C PRO A 12 17.91 -13.57 -4.14
N ARG A 13 19.16 -13.75 -3.67
CA ARG A 13 20.10 -12.64 -3.45
C ARG A 13 20.36 -11.81 -4.70
N ILE A 14 20.42 -12.44 -5.87
CA ILE A 14 20.62 -11.74 -7.15
C ILE A 14 19.34 -10.98 -7.54
N ARG A 15 18.16 -11.58 -7.31
CA ARG A 15 16.87 -10.92 -7.56
C ARG A 15 16.68 -9.70 -6.65
N VAL A 16 17.02 -9.82 -5.36
CA VAL A 16 17.05 -8.72 -4.39
C VAL A 16 17.93 -7.59 -4.91
N GLY A 17 19.18 -7.89 -5.29
CA GLY A 17 20.12 -6.88 -5.81
C GLY A 17 19.63 -6.23 -7.12
N GLY A 18 19.01 -7.01 -8.00
CA GLY A 18 18.41 -6.50 -9.24
C GLY A 18 17.26 -5.52 -8.98
N CYS A 19 16.34 -5.86 -8.07
CA CYS A 19 15.24 -4.98 -7.67
C CYS A 19 15.75 -3.71 -6.97
N GLU A 20 16.74 -3.86 -6.08
CA GLU A 20 17.33 -2.73 -5.35
C GLU A 20 18.04 -1.75 -6.28
N LEU A 21 18.80 -2.26 -7.26
CA LEU A 21 19.43 -1.43 -8.27
C LEU A 21 18.39 -0.65 -9.09
N LEU A 22 17.31 -1.29 -9.51
CA LEU A 22 16.20 -0.62 -10.21
C LEU A 22 15.58 0.50 -9.36
N ALA A 23 15.34 0.23 -8.08
CA ALA A 23 14.78 1.23 -7.16
C ALA A 23 15.68 2.47 -7.06
N VAL A 24 16.98 2.27 -6.85
CA VAL A 24 17.96 3.35 -6.72
C VAL A 24 18.09 4.14 -8.02
N LEU A 25 18.12 3.47 -9.17
CA LEU A 25 18.22 4.14 -10.47
C LEU A 25 17.00 5.03 -10.74
N CYS A 26 15.79 4.59 -10.37
CA CYS A 26 14.55 5.32 -10.64
C CYS A 26 14.22 6.40 -9.61
N GLN A 27 14.83 6.36 -8.42
CA GLN A 27 14.51 7.28 -7.34
C GLN A 27 14.80 8.73 -7.76
N ASN A 28 13.72 9.51 -7.93
CA ASN A 28 13.77 10.91 -8.37
C ASN A 28 14.53 11.10 -9.69
N ASN A 29 14.46 10.13 -10.60
CA ASN A 29 15.18 10.15 -11.88
C ASN A 29 14.24 9.83 -13.05
N PRO A 30 13.62 10.85 -13.68
CA PRO A 30 12.66 10.66 -14.77
C PRO A 30 13.22 9.91 -15.98
N TYR A 31 14.50 10.11 -16.32
CA TYR A 31 15.14 9.41 -17.43
C TYR A 31 15.17 7.90 -17.18
N CYS A 32 15.66 7.49 -16.00
CA CYS A 32 15.68 6.08 -15.65
C CYS A 32 14.26 5.50 -15.52
N GLN A 33 13.32 6.24 -14.94
CA GLN A 33 11.91 5.82 -14.89
C GLN A 33 11.37 5.52 -16.31
N GLN A 34 11.59 6.40 -17.28
CA GLN A 34 11.14 6.18 -18.65
C GLN A 34 11.79 4.95 -19.29
N VAL A 35 13.10 4.77 -19.13
CA VAL A 35 13.79 3.58 -19.65
C VAL A 35 13.19 2.29 -19.08
N ILE A 36 12.82 2.29 -17.79
CA ILE A 36 12.20 1.12 -17.15
C ILE A 36 10.78 0.85 -17.69
N ILE A 37 9.98 1.89 -17.90
CA ILE A 37 8.63 1.81 -18.51
C ILE A 37 8.73 1.20 -19.92
N ASP A 38 9.58 1.78 -20.77
CA ASP A 38 9.73 1.42 -22.18
C ASP A 38 10.22 -0.02 -22.38
N ASN A 39 11.00 -0.54 -21.42
CA ASN A 39 11.57 -1.88 -21.49
C ASN A 39 10.71 -2.95 -20.78
N GLY A 40 9.51 -2.62 -20.29
CA GLY A 40 8.56 -3.59 -19.73
C GLY A 40 8.94 -4.13 -18.35
N PHE A 41 9.71 -3.38 -17.54
CA PHE A 41 10.10 -3.81 -16.20
C PHE A 41 8.96 -3.73 -15.19
N VAL A 42 7.97 -2.87 -15.42
CA VAL A 42 6.80 -2.73 -14.52
C VAL A 42 6.05 -4.05 -14.39
N SER A 43 5.75 -4.71 -15.51
CA SER A 43 5.03 -6.00 -15.50
C SER A 43 5.85 -7.13 -14.87
N GLU A 44 7.17 -7.16 -15.08
CA GLU A 44 8.05 -8.15 -14.44
C GLU A 44 8.13 -7.93 -12.93
N LEU A 45 8.24 -6.68 -12.46
CA LEU A 45 8.27 -6.38 -11.03
C LEU A 45 6.92 -6.72 -10.36
N LEU A 46 5.79 -6.46 -11.00
CA LEU A 46 4.47 -6.89 -10.50
C LEU A 46 4.39 -8.42 -10.38
N ARG A 47 4.87 -9.16 -11.39
CA ARG A 47 4.95 -10.62 -11.35
C ARG A 47 5.79 -11.11 -10.18
N ILE A 48 6.91 -10.43 -9.88
CA ILE A 48 7.76 -10.76 -8.72
C ILE A 48 7.02 -10.50 -7.40
N VAL A 49 6.37 -9.34 -7.25
CA VAL A 49 5.59 -9.03 -6.03
C VAL A 49 4.50 -10.07 -5.78
N GLU A 50 3.84 -10.54 -6.84
CA GLU A 50 2.75 -11.51 -6.75
C GLU A 50 3.24 -12.94 -6.52
N LYS A 51 4.30 -13.38 -7.20
CA LYS A 51 4.62 -14.82 -7.35
C LYS A 51 5.95 -15.25 -6.73
N ASP A 52 6.82 -14.34 -6.29
CA ASP A 52 8.10 -14.74 -5.72
C ASP A 52 7.92 -15.30 -4.30
N GLU A 53 8.53 -16.45 -4.05
CA GLU A 53 8.49 -17.15 -2.77
C GLU A 53 9.33 -16.42 -1.71
N ASP A 54 10.38 -15.70 -2.12
CA ASP A 54 11.24 -14.97 -1.20
C ASP A 54 10.64 -13.59 -0.87
N ILE A 55 10.28 -13.41 0.40
CA ILE A 55 9.68 -12.17 0.91
C ILE A 55 10.61 -10.96 0.71
N ASN A 56 11.94 -11.13 0.84
CA ASN A 56 12.86 -10.00 0.65
C ASN A 56 12.90 -9.56 -0.82
N VAL A 57 12.79 -10.50 -1.75
CA VAL A 57 12.66 -10.18 -3.18
C VAL A 57 11.38 -9.38 -3.42
N CYS A 58 10.25 -9.82 -2.85
CA CYS A 58 8.97 -9.11 -2.95
C CYS A 58 9.05 -7.68 -2.36
N ILE A 59 9.68 -7.52 -1.19
CA ILE A 59 9.90 -6.22 -0.54
C ILE A 59 10.70 -5.28 -1.44
N LYS A 60 11.78 -5.77 -2.06
CA LYS A 60 12.61 -4.94 -2.96
C LYS A 60 11.94 -4.68 -4.29
N ALA A 61 11.15 -5.62 -4.83
CA ALA A 61 10.37 -5.39 -6.03
C ALA A 61 9.31 -4.31 -5.82
N LEU A 62 8.59 -4.35 -4.70
CA LEU A 62 7.63 -3.32 -4.32
C LEU A 62 8.31 -1.96 -4.09
N TYR A 63 9.51 -1.96 -3.49
CA TYR A 63 10.32 -0.75 -3.36
C TYR A 63 10.74 -0.17 -4.72
N ALA A 64 11.12 -1.01 -5.68
CA ALA A 64 11.43 -0.59 -7.04
C ALA A 64 10.22 0.04 -7.72
N LEU A 65 9.05 -0.62 -7.67
CA LEU A 65 7.81 -0.05 -8.22
C LEU A 65 7.48 1.30 -7.60
N GLY A 66 7.62 1.45 -6.28
CA GLY A 66 7.41 2.74 -5.61
C GLY A 66 8.39 3.83 -6.05
N GLY A 67 9.63 3.49 -6.43
CA GLY A 67 10.57 4.44 -7.03
C GLY A 67 10.23 4.79 -8.49
N ILE A 68 9.69 3.83 -9.23
CA ILE A 68 9.30 3.99 -10.64
C ILE A 68 8.06 4.87 -10.77
N THR A 69 7.04 4.65 -9.93
CA THR A 69 5.77 5.39 -10.00
C THR A 69 5.79 6.72 -9.25
N ARG A 70 6.82 7.00 -8.45
CA ARG A 70 6.91 8.24 -7.67
C ARG A 70 6.98 9.44 -8.61
N ASP A 71 6.01 10.34 -8.44
CA ASP A 71 5.85 11.56 -9.24
C ASP A 71 5.84 11.29 -10.76
N ASN A 72 5.47 10.07 -11.15
CA ASN A 72 5.44 9.63 -12.55
C ASN A 72 4.09 8.98 -12.85
N ARG A 73 3.19 9.77 -13.43
CA ARG A 73 1.82 9.35 -13.74
C ARG A 73 1.77 8.29 -14.85
N GLU A 74 2.63 8.37 -15.85
CA GLU A 74 2.71 7.39 -16.94
C GLU A 74 3.09 6.00 -16.40
N ALA A 75 4.10 5.93 -15.52
CA ALA A 75 4.47 4.70 -14.83
C ALA A 75 3.31 4.11 -14.02
N LEU A 76 2.55 4.96 -13.31
CA LEU A 76 1.38 4.53 -12.57
C LEU A 76 0.29 3.99 -13.52
N GLU A 77 -0.01 4.69 -14.61
CA GLU A 77 -1.00 4.24 -15.60
C GLU A 77 -0.59 2.90 -16.25
N GLN A 78 0.70 2.72 -16.57
CA GLN A 78 1.22 1.44 -17.05
C GLN A 78 1.07 0.34 -16.00
N LEU A 79 1.39 0.61 -14.73
CA LEU A 79 1.20 -0.32 -13.62
C LEU A 79 -0.27 -0.74 -13.49
N LEU A 80 -1.20 0.22 -13.60
CA LEU A 80 -2.64 -0.05 -13.55
C LEU A 80 -3.11 -0.91 -14.73
N SER A 81 -2.56 -0.69 -15.94
CA SER A 81 -2.87 -1.51 -17.11
C SER A 81 -2.44 -2.99 -16.96
N HIS A 82 -1.56 -3.28 -16.01
CA HIS A 82 -1.10 -4.62 -15.65
C HIS A 82 -1.72 -5.15 -14.35
N ASN A 83 -2.93 -4.69 -13.99
CA ASN A 83 -3.63 -5.05 -12.74
C ASN A 83 -2.82 -4.74 -11.47
N GLY A 84 -1.89 -3.79 -11.54
CA GLY A 84 -0.97 -3.56 -10.44
C GLY A 84 -1.63 -3.06 -9.15
N LEU A 85 -2.81 -2.41 -9.24
CA LEU A 85 -3.58 -2.05 -8.04
C LEU A 85 -3.99 -3.28 -7.24
N GLU A 86 -4.51 -4.31 -7.91
CA GLU A 86 -4.93 -5.57 -7.29
C GLU A 86 -3.73 -6.30 -6.68
N VAL A 87 -2.60 -6.35 -7.40
CA VAL A 87 -1.35 -6.95 -6.88
C VAL A 87 -0.89 -6.27 -5.59
N VAL A 88 -0.92 -4.94 -5.54
CA VAL A 88 -0.50 -4.19 -4.34
C VAL A 88 -1.50 -4.36 -3.19
N VAL A 89 -2.82 -4.35 -3.47
CA VAL A 89 -3.84 -4.63 -2.44
C VAL A 89 -3.69 -6.05 -1.88
N ASN A 90 -3.46 -7.04 -2.74
CA ASN A 90 -3.25 -8.42 -2.31
C ASN A 90 -1.95 -8.60 -1.51
N THR A 91 -0.97 -7.71 -1.68
CA THR A 91 0.27 -7.72 -0.87
C THR A 91 -0.01 -7.46 0.62
N LEU A 92 -1.06 -6.68 0.96
CA LEU A 92 -1.50 -6.45 2.34
C LEU A 92 -1.88 -7.76 3.05
N LYS A 93 -2.34 -8.77 2.31
CA LYS A 93 -2.81 -10.06 2.86
C LYS A 93 -1.67 -11.04 3.18
N ARG A 94 -0.42 -10.70 2.87
CA ARG A 94 0.75 -11.59 3.04
C ARG A 94 1.32 -11.61 4.48
N ASN A 95 0.64 -10.97 5.44
CA ASN A 95 0.97 -10.94 6.87
C ASN A 95 2.47 -10.71 7.18
N ASN A 96 3.08 -9.75 6.46
CA ASN A 96 4.46 -9.36 6.67
C ASN A 96 4.52 -7.84 6.84
N GLU A 97 4.99 -7.37 8.00
CA GLU A 97 4.97 -5.95 8.35
C GLU A 97 5.66 -5.06 7.31
N LYS A 98 6.84 -5.46 6.82
CA LYS A 98 7.58 -4.66 5.83
C LYS A 98 6.85 -4.56 4.49
N LEU A 99 6.18 -5.63 4.07
CA LEU A 99 5.34 -5.61 2.87
C LEU A 99 4.10 -4.74 3.08
N ILE A 100 3.43 -4.88 4.22
CA ILE A 100 2.24 -4.08 4.57
C ILE A 100 2.62 -2.60 4.58
N THR A 101 3.67 -2.20 5.31
CA THR A 101 4.17 -0.82 5.35
C THR A 101 4.45 -0.26 3.95
N LYS A 102 5.15 -1.01 3.09
CA LYS A 102 5.47 -0.52 1.74
C LYS A 102 4.23 -0.43 0.86
N ALA A 103 3.31 -1.40 0.96
CA ALA A 103 2.08 -1.42 0.20
C ALA A 103 1.15 -0.27 0.62
N THR A 104 1.00 0.00 1.92
CA THR A 104 0.18 1.12 2.41
C THR A 104 0.71 2.46 1.91
N PHE A 105 2.03 2.71 2.01
CA PHE A 105 2.63 3.93 1.45
C PHE A 105 2.39 4.09 -0.04
N MET A 106 2.52 3.00 -0.80
CA MET A 106 2.34 3.00 -2.26
C MET A 106 0.88 3.24 -2.64
N LEU A 107 -0.07 2.59 -1.96
CA LEU A 107 -1.51 2.79 -2.18
C LEU A 107 -1.94 4.22 -1.83
N SER A 108 -1.42 4.80 -0.75
CA SER A 108 -1.68 6.20 -0.41
C SER A 108 -1.13 7.15 -1.49
N ALA A 109 0.08 6.88 -2.00
CA ALA A 109 0.64 7.66 -3.10
C ALA A 109 -0.21 7.55 -4.38
N PHE A 110 -0.72 6.36 -4.69
CA PHE A 110 -1.61 6.14 -5.82
C PHE A 110 -2.89 6.97 -5.69
N CYS A 111 -3.53 6.96 -4.51
CA CYS A 111 -4.73 7.75 -4.26
C CYS A 111 -4.49 9.26 -4.36
N ARG A 112 -3.30 9.74 -3.99
CA ARG A 112 -2.94 11.17 -4.13
C ARG A 112 -2.72 11.58 -5.57
N MET A 113 -2.15 10.70 -6.39
CA MET A 113 -1.92 10.96 -7.81
C MET A 113 -3.20 10.80 -8.65
N ILE A 114 -4.03 9.81 -8.32
CA ILE A 114 -5.27 9.45 -9.01
C ILE A 114 -6.35 9.15 -7.96
N PRO A 115 -7.12 10.16 -7.51
CA PRO A 115 -8.16 10.01 -6.49
C PRO A 115 -9.24 8.97 -6.81
N GLU A 116 -9.50 8.72 -8.09
CA GLU A 116 -10.47 7.72 -8.57
C GLU A 116 -10.09 6.28 -8.17
N LEU A 117 -8.83 6.05 -7.81
CA LEU A 117 -8.38 4.74 -7.33
C LEU A 117 -8.96 4.37 -5.96
N LYS A 118 -9.37 5.36 -5.14
CA LYS A 118 -10.02 5.09 -3.85
C LYS A 118 -11.26 4.20 -4.01
N GLU A 119 -12.10 4.48 -5.02
CA GLU A 119 -13.28 3.65 -5.30
C GLU A 119 -12.92 2.25 -5.80
N LYS A 120 -11.87 2.14 -6.63
CA LYS A 120 -11.39 0.84 -7.10
C LYS A 120 -10.84 0.00 -5.94
N MET A 121 -10.17 0.62 -4.97
CA MET A 121 -9.68 -0.07 -3.77
C MET A 121 -10.83 -0.57 -2.89
N VAL A 122 -11.91 0.22 -2.75
CA VAL A 122 -13.15 -0.21 -2.11
C VAL A 122 -13.71 -1.46 -2.80
N ALA A 123 -13.77 -1.47 -4.13
CA ALA A 123 -14.24 -2.62 -4.90
C ALA A 123 -13.34 -3.86 -4.81
N LEU A 124 -12.07 -3.71 -4.41
CA LEU A 124 -11.10 -4.79 -4.19
C LEU A 124 -11.07 -5.29 -2.74
N ASP A 125 -12.09 -4.96 -1.93
CA ASP A 125 -12.18 -5.30 -0.50
C ASP A 125 -10.99 -4.80 0.33
N CYS A 126 -10.37 -3.70 -0.08
CA CYS A 126 -9.23 -3.13 0.65
C CYS A 126 -9.63 -2.72 2.06
N ILE A 127 -10.80 -2.11 2.26
CA ILE A 127 -11.29 -1.69 3.58
C ILE A 127 -11.42 -2.87 4.54
N SER A 128 -12.04 -3.95 4.07
CA SER A 128 -12.15 -5.19 4.87
C SER A 128 -10.77 -5.74 5.25
N THR A 129 -9.83 -5.70 4.32
CA THR A 129 -8.44 -6.16 4.54
C THR A 129 -7.77 -5.30 5.60
N LEU A 130 -7.84 -3.96 5.51
CA LEU A 130 -7.23 -3.05 6.48
C LEU A 130 -7.81 -3.25 7.89
N ILE A 131 -9.14 -3.36 8.01
CA ILE A 131 -9.80 -3.61 9.30
C ILE A 131 -9.35 -4.95 9.89
N SER A 132 -9.27 -6.00 9.08
CA SER A 132 -8.79 -7.30 9.57
C SER A 132 -7.36 -7.26 10.09
N LEU A 133 -6.47 -6.50 9.43
CA LEU A 133 -5.08 -6.35 9.88
C LEU A 133 -4.99 -5.62 11.22
N LEU A 134 -5.82 -4.60 11.45
CA LEU A 134 -5.88 -3.88 12.73
C LEU A 134 -6.34 -4.78 13.89
N THR A 135 -7.11 -5.84 13.61
CA THR A 135 -7.63 -6.75 14.66
C THR A 135 -6.63 -7.79 15.14
N LEU A 136 -5.48 -7.97 14.47
CA LEU A 136 -4.53 -9.04 14.81
C LEU A 136 -3.74 -8.74 16.09
N ASP A 137 -3.00 -7.64 16.13
CA ASP A 137 -2.26 -7.17 17.32
C ASP A 137 -1.90 -5.68 17.16
N PRO A 138 -1.94 -4.85 18.23
CA PRO A 138 -1.40 -3.49 18.19
C PRO A 138 0.10 -3.51 17.92
N GLY A 139 0.50 -3.04 16.73
CA GLY A 139 1.90 -2.91 16.34
C GLY A 139 2.18 -1.58 15.64
N LEU A 140 3.46 -1.28 15.41
CA LEU A 140 3.87 -0.06 14.69
C LEU A 140 3.31 -0.01 13.26
N VAL A 141 3.12 -1.17 12.63
CA VAL A 141 2.51 -1.27 11.29
C VAL A 141 1.09 -0.69 11.23
N ASN A 142 0.36 -0.68 12.35
CA ASN A 142 -1.00 -0.16 12.42
C ASN A 142 -1.08 1.34 12.15
N GLU A 143 -0.03 2.10 12.46
CA GLU A 143 0.07 3.50 12.07
C GLU A 143 -0.11 3.66 10.56
N HIS A 144 0.58 2.85 9.76
CA HIS A 144 0.50 2.95 8.30
C HIS A 144 -0.83 2.42 7.76
N ILE A 145 -1.42 1.41 8.42
CA ILE A 145 -2.76 0.90 8.07
C ILE A 145 -3.83 1.96 8.33
N LEU A 146 -3.79 2.60 9.51
CA LEU A 146 -4.69 3.69 9.88
C LEU A 146 -4.50 4.92 8.98
N SER A 147 -3.25 5.24 8.62
CA SER A 147 -2.94 6.33 7.69
C SER A 147 -3.56 6.10 6.30
N LEU A 148 -3.46 4.88 5.76
CA LEU A 148 -4.15 4.53 4.51
C LEU A 148 -5.67 4.57 4.67
N LEU A 149 -6.22 4.09 5.79
CA LEU A 149 -7.66 4.14 6.03
C LEU A 149 -8.17 5.59 6.08
N VAL A 150 -7.43 6.51 6.71
CA VAL A 150 -7.69 7.96 6.67
C VAL A 150 -7.68 8.48 5.24
N GLU A 151 -6.65 8.16 4.46
CA GLU A 151 -6.56 8.57 3.05
C GLU A 151 -7.76 8.08 2.24
N LEU A 152 -8.25 6.86 2.50
CA LEU A 152 -9.39 6.29 1.79
C LEU A 152 -10.73 6.93 2.17
N VAL A 153 -10.96 7.24 3.46
CA VAL A 153 -12.21 7.88 3.89
C VAL A 153 -12.25 9.38 3.57
N ASP A 154 -11.10 10.04 3.41
CA ASP A 154 -11.04 11.47 3.15
C ASP A 154 -11.57 11.81 1.75
N GLY A 155 -12.71 12.49 1.71
CA GLY A 155 -13.38 12.89 0.47
C GLY A 155 -13.99 11.76 -0.34
N ASN A 156 -14.27 10.58 0.25
CA ASN A 156 -14.87 9.44 -0.46
C ASN A 156 -16.08 8.84 0.29
N GLU A 157 -17.29 9.22 -0.14
CA GLU A 157 -18.55 8.78 0.47
C GLU A 157 -18.75 7.26 0.43
N LYS A 158 -18.35 6.59 -0.67
CA LYS A 158 -18.48 5.13 -0.78
C LYS A 158 -17.61 4.40 0.25
N CYS A 159 -16.38 4.88 0.45
CA CYS A 159 -15.50 4.36 1.49
C CYS A 159 -16.09 4.58 2.88
N ILE A 160 -16.61 5.78 3.16
CA ILE A 160 -17.28 6.11 4.43
C ILE A 160 -18.46 5.16 4.67
N GLN A 161 -19.30 4.93 3.66
CA GLN A 161 -20.45 4.04 3.75
C GLN A 161 -20.04 2.59 4.02
N GLN A 162 -18.99 2.09 3.36
CA GLN A 162 -18.46 0.75 3.63
C GLN A 162 -17.89 0.64 5.05
N CYS A 163 -17.15 1.64 5.53
CA CYS A 163 -16.65 1.70 6.90
C CYS A 163 -17.77 1.71 7.97
N ARG A 164 -18.96 2.22 7.61
CA ARG A 164 -20.16 2.22 8.47
C ARG A 164 -20.97 0.93 8.43
N ASP A 165 -20.64 -0.01 7.56
CA ASP A 165 -21.32 -1.31 7.51
C ASP A 165 -21.21 -1.98 8.89
N ALA A 166 -22.37 -2.33 9.45
CA ALA A 166 -22.50 -2.90 10.79
C ALA A 166 -21.64 -4.15 10.98
N LYS A 167 -21.33 -4.89 9.89
CA LYS A 167 -20.46 -6.07 9.95
C LYS A 167 -19.04 -5.78 10.44
N TYR A 168 -18.54 -4.55 10.25
CA TYR A 168 -17.19 -4.19 10.67
C TYR A 168 -17.14 -3.67 12.12
N ASN A 169 -18.26 -3.17 12.63
CA ASN A 169 -18.35 -2.46 13.91
C ASN A 169 -17.15 -1.51 14.19
N LEU A 170 -16.78 -0.73 13.17
CA LEU A 170 -15.50 -0.01 13.14
C LEU A 170 -15.40 1.07 14.23
N LYS A 171 -16.50 1.78 14.54
CA LYS A 171 -16.49 2.83 15.57
C LYS A 171 -16.15 2.26 16.96
N ASP A 172 -16.84 1.20 17.38
CA ASP A 172 -16.58 0.54 18.65
C ASP A 172 -15.20 -0.12 18.70
N PHE A 173 -14.74 -0.66 17.57
CA PHE A 173 -13.38 -1.17 17.46
C PHE A 173 -12.35 -0.06 17.69
N ILE A 174 -12.48 1.08 17.01
CA ILE A 174 -11.54 2.21 17.15
C ILE A 174 -11.55 2.75 18.58
N HIS A 175 -12.71 2.88 19.23
CA HIS A 175 -12.77 3.30 20.62
C HIS A 175 -11.99 2.36 21.56
N ARG A 176 -12.20 1.03 21.42
CA ARG A 176 -11.43 0.04 22.18
C ARG A 176 -9.94 0.07 21.86
N TYR A 177 -9.60 0.24 20.59
CA TYR A 177 -8.21 0.35 20.12
C TYR A 177 -7.51 1.55 20.77
N MET A 178 -8.15 2.72 20.75
CA MET A 178 -7.64 3.94 21.38
C MET A 178 -7.42 3.77 22.89
N ASP A 179 -8.34 3.10 23.59
CA ASP A 179 -8.19 2.84 25.02
C ASP A 179 -6.97 2.00 25.36
N ASN A 180 -6.60 1.06 24.48
CA ASN A 180 -5.43 0.20 24.65
C ASN A 180 -4.10 0.95 24.41
N ILE A 181 -4.11 1.99 23.55
CA ILE A 181 -2.88 2.71 23.16
C ILE A 181 -2.67 4.05 23.89
N LYS A 182 -3.69 4.60 24.57
CA LYS A 182 -3.70 6.00 25.08
C LYS A 182 -2.57 6.38 26.05
N GLN A 183 -1.88 5.42 26.65
CA GLN A 183 -0.81 5.67 27.62
C GLN A 183 0.60 5.45 27.04
N ASN A 184 0.70 5.06 25.76
CA ASN A 184 1.97 4.85 25.11
C ASN A 184 2.24 5.96 24.09
N ASP A 185 3.20 6.82 24.39
CA ASP A 185 3.63 7.91 23.51
C ASP A 185 4.08 7.41 22.13
N GLU A 186 4.53 6.15 22.03
CA GLU A 186 4.90 5.49 20.77
C GLU A 186 3.72 5.37 19.78
N TYR A 187 2.47 5.40 20.27
CA TYR A 187 1.26 5.23 19.45
C TYR A 187 0.48 6.53 19.23
N LYS A 188 1.08 7.69 19.53
CA LYS A 188 0.41 8.99 19.42
C LYS A 188 -0.14 9.27 18.01
N GLU A 189 0.62 8.95 16.96
CA GLU A 189 0.15 9.12 15.58
C GLU A 189 -1.05 8.22 15.26
N GLN A 190 -1.06 7.00 15.80
CA GLN A 190 -2.18 6.07 15.65
C GLN A 190 -3.45 6.62 16.29
N GLU A 191 -3.34 7.24 17.47
CA GLU A 191 -4.45 7.90 18.15
C GLU A 191 -5.01 9.07 17.33
N GLU A 192 -4.14 9.87 16.71
CA GLU A 192 -4.54 10.98 15.83
C GLU A 192 -5.30 10.48 14.58
N TYR A 193 -4.81 9.42 13.92
CA TYR A 193 -5.51 8.81 12.80
C TYR A 193 -6.88 8.25 13.22
N CYS A 194 -6.96 7.56 14.36
CA CYS A 194 -8.22 7.05 14.91
C CYS A 194 -9.25 8.17 15.14
N LYS A 195 -8.82 9.29 15.75
CA LYS A 195 -9.67 10.48 15.96
C LYS A 195 -10.18 11.05 14.64
N ARG A 196 -9.32 11.12 13.62
CA ARG A 196 -9.69 11.61 12.29
C ARG A 196 -10.71 10.69 11.61
N ILE A 197 -10.54 9.37 11.69
CA ILE A 197 -11.50 8.40 11.15
C ILE A 197 -12.86 8.59 11.83
N LEU A 198 -12.90 8.61 13.17
CA LEU A 198 -14.16 8.81 13.91
C LEU A 198 -14.85 10.14 13.54
N HIS A 199 -14.08 11.22 13.39
CA HIS A 199 -14.62 12.50 12.97
C HIS A 199 -15.32 12.42 11.61
N VAL A 200 -14.66 11.85 10.59
CA VAL A 200 -15.22 11.67 9.25
C VAL A 200 -16.45 10.75 9.28
N LEU A 201 -16.39 9.65 10.04
CA LEU A 201 -17.49 8.70 10.18
C LEU A 201 -18.71 9.28 10.92
N ASN A 202 -18.55 10.34 11.70
CA ASN A 202 -19.66 11.02 12.38
C ASN A 202 -20.20 12.20 11.55
N ALA A 203 -19.33 12.92 10.84
CA ALA A 203 -19.71 14.11 10.08
C ALA A 203 -20.73 13.82 8.96
N ALA A 204 -20.60 12.68 8.27
CA ALA A 204 -21.53 12.33 7.19
C ALA A 204 -22.84 11.66 7.69
N GLU A 205 -23.15 11.70 8.99
CA GLU A 205 -24.47 11.30 9.56
C GLU A 205 -25.42 12.50 9.72
N SER A 206 -24.91 13.71 9.51
CA SER A 206 -25.65 14.99 9.54
C SER A 206 -26.11 15.40 8.15
#